data_AF-A0A9Q9RWI6-F1
#
_entry.id   AF-A0A9Q9RWI6-F1
#
_cell.length_a   1.000
_cell.length_b   1.000
_cell.length_c   1.000
_cell.angle_alpha   90.00
_cell.angle_beta   90.00
_cell.angle_gamma   90.00
#
_symmetry.space_group_name_H-M   'P 1'
#
loop_
_entity.id
_entity.type
_entity.pdbx_description
1 polymer ?
#
loop_
_entity_poly.entity_id
_entity_poly.type
_entity_poly.pdbx_seq_one_letter_code
_entity_poly.pdbx_strand_id
1 'polypeptide(L)'
;MMAELSEIFSFLRQPSRQSGTMKRRPIYKFHPENSCYKNWGFAIYRTYYGAESDTPWKTLLEVLKQQTLLSVGYYENEHIWKRDWKWYMGPWKDKAKYVASLDTFKSLFRLLPKEDPLLLKDLDIKDLRDICQKEHPEAEERMAGASFCFVLVADKAVLDGIARNEFLVKALGYDWEGHIEDGGWGWVRLETGRLLELWEALLLSQLMDNSKYYSLGFEGPERDLETYLWNGDIFIPPLCDCSKAEMADPLTVSVRPWFTFNHQLR
;
A
#
# COMPACT_ATOMS: atom_id res chain seq x y z
N MET A 1 1.94 12.96 -8.35
CA MET A 1 2.77 12.19 -9.28
C MET A 1 2.87 10.80 -8.67
N MET A 2 2.86 9.70 -9.45
CA MET A 2 3.20 8.38 -8.88
C MET A 2 4.69 8.28 -8.63
N ALA A 3 5.12 7.49 -7.65
CA ALA A 3 6.53 7.20 -7.47
C ALA A 3 7.07 6.48 -8.72
N GLU A 4 8.31 6.74 -9.07
CA GLU A 4 9.00 5.96 -10.10
C GLU A 4 9.48 4.63 -9.52
N LEU A 5 9.57 3.57 -10.33
CA LEU A 5 10.10 2.29 -9.82
C LEU A 5 11.50 2.44 -9.21
N SER A 6 12.30 3.42 -9.69
CA SER A 6 13.66 3.73 -9.20
C SER A 6 13.62 4.16 -7.74
N GLU A 7 12.66 5.01 -7.40
CA GLU A 7 12.42 5.53 -6.07
C GLU A 7 11.92 4.41 -5.15
N ILE A 8 10.93 3.64 -5.63
CA ILE A 8 10.39 2.47 -4.92
C ILE A 8 11.51 1.50 -4.57
N PHE A 9 12.26 1.02 -5.56
CA PHE A 9 13.32 0.05 -5.30
C PHE A 9 14.51 0.61 -4.54
N SER A 10 14.80 1.91 -4.67
CA SER A 10 15.79 2.58 -3.84
C SER A 10 15.37 2.56 -2.37
N PHE A 11 14.08 2.78 -2.10
CA PHE A 11 13.51 2.70 -0.75
C PHE A 11 13.50 1.27 -0.20
N LEU A 12 13.12 0.28 -1.01
CA LEU A 12 13.05 -1.12 -0.58
C LEU A 12 14.42 -1.78 -0.35
N ARG A 13 15.50 -1.20 -0.87
CA ARG A 13 16.84 -1.79 -0.77
C ARG A 13 17.31 -1.83 0.69
N GLN A 14 17.70 -3.01 1.16
CA GLN A 14 18.33 -3.15 2.48
C GLN A 14 19.71 -2.47 2.48
N PRO A 15 20.05 -1.70 3.54
CA PRO A 15 21.42 -1.25 3.74
C PRO A 15 22.33 -2.47 3.90
N SER A 16 23.34 -2.61 3.05
CA SER A 16 24.33 -3.69 3.18
C SER A 16 25.06 -3.57 4.51
N ARG A 17 25.25 -4.68 5.25
CA ARG A 17 25.95 -4.75 6.56
C ARG A 17 27.40 -4.22 6.58
N GLN A 18 27.94 -3.73 5.47
CA GLN A 18 29.28 -3.16 5.40
C GLN A 18 29.31 -1.67 5.75
N SER A 19 29.75 -1.40 6.98
CA SER A 19 30.39 -0.18 7.49
C SER A 19 29.56 1.10 7.62
N GLY A 20 29.79 1.77 8.75
CA GLY A 20 29.07 2.96 9.21
C GLY A 20 29.13 4.15 8.24
N THR A 21 28.19 5.07 8.45
CA THR A 21 27.93 6.26 7.63
C THR A 21 27.56 5.94 6.18
N MET A 22 26.39 5.35 5.99
CA MET A 22 25.81 5.15 4.66
C MET A 22 25.32 6.48 4.10
N LYS A 23 26.19 7.25 3.44
CA LYS A 23 25.74 8.24 2.45
C LYS A 23 24.91 7.47 1.41
N ARG A 24 23.63 7.85 1.22
CA ARG A 24 22.73 7.27 0.20
C ARG A 24 23.53 7.11 -1.09
N ARG A 25 23.77 5.86 -1.53
CA ARG A 25 24.48 5.63 -2.80
C ARG A 25 23.64 6.30 -3.89
N PRO A 26 24.26 7.06 -4.81
CA PRO A 26 23.50 7.71 -5.86
C PRO A 26 22.69 6.71 -6.68
N ILE A 27 21.43 7.06 -6.98
CA ILE A 27 20.44 6.22 -7.68
C ILE A 27 20.97 5.71 -9.03
N TYR A 28 21.93 6.40 -9.66
CA TYR A 28 22.54 6.00 -10.94
C TYR A 28 23.40 4.72 -10.91
N LYS A 29 23.68 4.13 -9.73
CA LYS A 29 24.35 2.81 -9.60
C LYS A 29 23.37 1.69 -9.22
N PHE A 30 22.08 1.87 -9.51
CA PHE A 30 21.03 0.94 -9.14
C PHE A 30 21.05 -0.31 -10.07
N HIS A 31 21.52 -1.42 -9.51
CA HIS A 31 21.48 -2.76 -10.12
C HIS A 31 20.42 -3.62 -9.40
N PRO A 32 19.24 -3.80 -10.00
CA PRO A 32 18.15 -4.52 -9.35
C PRO A 32 18.49 -5.99 -9.08
N GLU A 33 19.22 -6.61 -10.02
CA GLU A 33 19.61 -8.03 -9.99
C GLU A 33 20.50 -8.47 -8.80
N ASN A 34 21.19 -7.55 -8.11
CA ASN A 34 22.18 -7.87 -7.08
C ASN A 34 21.82 -7.30 -5.69
N SER A 35 20.55 -6.90 -5.49
CA SER A 35 20.11 -6.22 -4.27
C SER A 35 19.24 -7.14 -3.41
N CYS A 36 19.46 -7.13 -2.09
CA CYS A 36 18.50 -7.67 -1.13
C CYS A 36 17.44 -6.59 -0.84
N TYR A 37 16.17 -6.92 -1.05
CA TYR A 37 15.05 -6.02 -0.82
C TYR A 37 14.28 -6.41 0.44
N LYS A 38 13.82 -5.42 1.20
CA LYS A 38 12.79 -5.61 2.22
C LYS A 38 11.44 -5.84 1.56
N ASN A 39 10.57 -6.56 2.24
CA ASN A 39 9.16 -6.63 1.87
C ASN A 39 8.49 -5.26 2.04
N TRP A 40 7.41 -5.03 1.30
CA TRP A 40 6.55 -3.84 1.44
C TRP A 40 5.09 -4.24 1.65
N GLY A 41 4.26 -3.28 2.03
CA GLY A 41 2.85 -3.49 2.35
C GLY A 41 2.53 -2.93 3.73
N PHE A 42 1.64 -3.60 4.47
CA PHE A 42 1.16 -3.13 5.77
C PHE A 42 0.99 -4.28 6.77
N ALA A 43 1.10 -3.96 8.06
CA ALA A 43 0.47 -4.77 9.09
C ALA A 43 -1.04 -4.50 9.11
N ILE A 44 -1.84 -5.51 9.41
CA ILE A 44 -3.29 -5.40 9.52
C ILE A 44 -3.77 -6.02 10.82
N TYR A 45 -4.43 -5.21 11.65
CA TYR A 45 -4.91 -5.59 12.97
C TYR A 45 -6.40 -5.90 12.92
N ARG A 46 -6.74 -7.12 13.33
CA ARG A 46 -8.12 -7.53 13.57
C ARG A 46 -8.49 -7.16 15.01
N THR A 47 -9.45 -6.27 15.18
CA THR A 47 -9.92 -5.86 16.52
C THR A 47 -11.29 -6.45 16.89
N TYR A 48 -11.99 -7.05 15.92
CA TYR A 48 -13.31 -7.66 16.15
C TYR A 48 -13.34 -9.18 15.93
N TYR A 49 -13.86 -9.90 16.94
CA TYR A 49 -13.86 -11.37 17.04
C TYR A 49 -15.27 -11.93 17.32
N GLY A 50 -16.26 -11.50 16.52
CA GLY A 50 -17.61 -12.07 16.56
C GLY A 50 -17.69 -13.48 15.94
N ALA A 51 -18.75 -14.23 16.24
CA ALA A 51 -18.93 -15.61 15.78
C ALA A 51 -18.88 -15.79 14.26
N GLU A 52 -19.26 -14.76 13.50
CA GLU A 52 -19.29 -14.78 12.03
C GLU A 52 -18.15 -13.97 11.40
N SER A 53 -17.22 -13.40 12.19
CA SER A 53 -16.23 -12.46 11.66
C SER A 53 -14.99 -13.11 11.02
N ASP A 54 -14.81 -14.42 11.16
CA ASP A 54 -13.70 -15.17 10.55
C ASP A 54 -13.74 -15.21 9.02
N THR A 55 -14.93 -15.41 8.45
CA THR A 55 -15.09 -15.46 6.99
C THR A 55 -14.84 -14.08 6.35
N PRO A 56 -15.49 -12.98 6.80
CA PRO A 56 -15.19 -11.64 6.31
C PRO A 56 -13.72 -11.25 6.48
N TRP A 57 -13.08 -11.65 7.58
CA TRP A 57 -11.67 -11.39 7.79
C TRP A 57 -10.77 -12.07 6.74
N LYS A 58 -10.99 -13.36 6.47
CA LYS A 58 -10.24 -14.07 5.42
C LYS A 58 -10.47 -13.46 4.03
N THR A 59 -11.72 -13.12 3.72
CA THR A 59 -12.08 -12.42 2.47
C THR A 59 -11.37 -11.08 2.35
N LEU A 60 -11.32 -10.29 3.41
CA LEU A 60 -10.62 -9.00 3.43
C LEU A 60 -9.14 -9.16 3.09
N LEU A 61 -8.44 -10.11 3.74
CA LEU A 61 -7.02 -10.37 3.48
C LEU A 61 -6.76 -10.80 2.02
N GLU A 62 -7.62 -11.66 1.48
CA GLU A 62 -7.52 -12.12 0.10
C GLU A 62 -7.74 -10.98 -0.89
N VAL A 63 -8.81 -10.20 -0.70
CA VAL A 63 -9.16 -9.06 -1.58
C VAL A 63 -8.10 -7.98 -1.55
N LEU A 64 -7.63 -7.57 -0.37
CA LEU A 64 -6.53 -6.59 -0.25
C LEU A 64 -5.30 -7.05 -1.03
N LYS A 65 -4.92 -8.33 -0.90
CA LYS A 65 -3.78 -8.89 -1.61
C LYS A 65 -4.00 -8.89 -3.12
N GLN A 66 -5.13 -9.42 -3.58
CA GLN A 66 -5.44 -9.51 -5.01
C GLN A 66 -5.51 -8.13 -5.66
N GLN A 67 -6.29 -7.21 -5.10
CA GLN A 67 -6.47 -5.88 -5.65
C GLN A 67 -5.19 -5.06 -5.64
N THR A 68 -4.37 -5.17 -4.59
CA THR A 68 -3.06 -4.48 -4.56
C THR A 68 -2.15 -4.97 -5.68
N LEU A 69 -2.08 -6.30 -5.89
CA LEU A 69 -1.26 -6.87 -6.96
C LEU A 69 -1.78 -6.52 -8.35
N LEU A 70 -3.09 -6.40 -8.52
CA LEU A 70 -3.72 -5.89 -9.75
C LEU A 70 -3.38 -4.40 -9.97
N SER A 71 -3.44 -3.56 -8.94
CA SER A 71 -3.08 -2.14 -9.04
C SER A 71 -1.64 -1.91 -9.50
N VAL A 72 -0.70 -2.82 -9.17
CA VAL A 72 0.68 -2.76 -9.69
C VAL A 72 0.71 -2.85 -11.23
N GLY A 73 -0.31 -3.44 -11.86
CA GLY A 73 -0.48 -3.47 -13.30
C GLY A 73 -0.49 -2.08 -13.96
N TYR A 74 -0.75 -1.00 -13.20
CA TYR A 74 -0.59 0.38 -13.67
C TYR A 74 0.79 0.64 -14.30
N TYR A 75 1.84 0.07 -13.72
CA TYR A 75 3.22 0.24 -14.20
C TYR A 75 3.50 -0.52 -15.50
N GLU A 76 2.66 -1.47 -15.90
CA GLU A 76 2.81 -2.18 -17.18
C GLU A 76 2.51 -1.28 -18.38
N ASN A 77 1.91 -0.10 -18.14
CA ASN A 77 1.61 0.89 -19.17
C ASN A 77 2.88 1.44 -19.83
N GLU A 78 2.92 1.42 -21.16
CA GLU A 78 4.07 1.85 -21.95
C GLU A 78 4.46 3.32 -21.71
N HIS A 79 3.49 4.19 -21.40
CA HIS A 79 3.76 5.59 -21.06
C HIS A 79 4.50 5.72 -19.73
N ILE A 80 4.18 4.88 -18.75
CA ILE A 80 4.83 4.86 -17.45
C ILE A 80 6.25 4.29 -17.60
N TRP A 81 6.40 3.19 -18.33
CA TRP A 81 7.72 2.68 -18.68
C TRP A 81 8.56 3.72 -19.42
N LYS A 82 8.01 4.46 -20.39
CA LYS A 82 8.72 5.54 -21.11
C LYS A 82 9.14 6.69 -20.20
N ARG A 83 8.42 6.96 -19.12
CA ARG A 83 8.78 7.95 -18.11
C ARG A 83 9.99 7.45 -17.31
N ASP A 84 9.91 6.24 -16.78
CA ASP A 84 11.00 5.59 -16.03
C ASP A 84 12.24 5.35 -16.91
N TRP A 85 12.04 5.13 -18.22
CA TRP A 85 13.08 4.98 -19.24
C TRP A 85 13.92 6.24 -19.41
N LYS A 86 13.29 7.43 -19.36
CA LYS A 86 13.95 8.73 -19.65
C LYS A 86 14.96 9.12 -18.58
N TRP A 87 15.03 8.39 -17.47
CA TRP A 87 16.09 8.58 -16.48
C TRP A 87 17.46 8.22 -17.05
N TYR A 88 18.36 9.22 -17.02
CA TYR A 88 19.57 9.32 -17.85
C TYR A 88 20.56 8.14 -17.75
N MET A 89 20.44 7.25 -16.74
CA MET A 89 21.30 6.08 -16.49
C MET A 89 20.56 4.85 -15.92
N GLY A 90 19.23 4.73 -16.09
CA GLY A 90 18.45 3.67 -15.44
C GLY A 90 18.62 2.26 -16.05
N PRO A 91 18.50 1.17 -15.25
CA PRO A 91 18.60 -0.21 -15.74
C PRO A 91 17.43 -0.65 -16.65
N TRP A 92 16.40 0.19 -16.77
CA TRP A 92 15.15 -0.09 -17.48
C TRP A 92 15.09 0.43 -18.91
N LYS A 93 16.27 0.74 -19.47
CA LYS A 93 16.46 0.81 -20.93
C LYS A 93 16.23 -0.55 -21.63
N ASP A 94 16.04 -1.61 -20.88
CA ASP A 94 15.62 -2.89 -21.39
C ASP A 94 14.21 -3.18 -20.84
N LYS A 95 13.24 -3.34 -21.75
CA LYS A 95 11.84 -3.62 -21.38
C LYS A 95 11.72 -4.92 -20.59
N ALA A 96 12.50 -5.93 -20.93
CA ALA A 96 12.47 -7.22 -20.23
C ALA A 96 12.91 -7.07 -18.77
N LYS A 97 13.94 -6.24 -18.52
CA LYS A 97 14.39 -5.91 -17.16
C LYS A 97 13.36 -5.11 -16.38
N TYR A 98 12.64 -4.21 -17.06
CA TYR A 98 11.54 -3.46 -16.44
C TYR A 98 10.42 -4.38 -15.98
N VAL A 99 9.94 -5.26 -16.86
CA VAL A 99 8.90 -6.24 -16.53
C VAL A 99 9.35 -7.18 -15.40
N ALA A 100 10.58 -7.71 -15.45
CA ALA A 100 11.12 -8.53 -14.36
C ALA A 100 11.23 -7.76 -13.02
N SER A 101 11.43 -6.45 -13.08
CA SER A 101 11.40 -5.59 -11.88
C SER A 101 9.97 -5.46 -11.36
N LEU A 102 8.96 -5.37 -12.21
CA LEU A 102 7.56 -5.39 -11.76
C LEU A 102 7.19 -6.69 -11.07
N ASP A 103 7.62 -7.84 -11.61
CA ASP A 103 7.40 -9.14 -10.95
C ASP A 103 8.10 -9.19 -9.59
N THR A 104 9.30 -8.64 -9.50
CA THR A 104 10.02 -8.49 -8.22
C THR A 104 9.22 -7.62 -7.25
N PHE A 105 8.72 -6.46 -7.69
CA PHE A 105 7.93 -5.56 -6.85
C PHE A 105 6.66 -6.25 -6.34
N LYS A 106 5.90 -6.92 -7.21
CA LYS A 106 4.74 -7.75 -6.84
C LYS A 106 5.12 -8.82 -5.82
N SER A 107 6.23 -9.54 -6.04
CA SER A 107 6.68 -10.62 -5.16
C SER A 107 7.10 -10.17 -3.76
N LEU A 108 7.42 -8.89 -3.55
CA LEU A 108 7.82 -8.31 -2.27
C LEU A 108 6.62 -7.85 -1.42
N PHE A 109 5.41 -7.82 -1.99
CA PHE A 109 4.22 -7.39 -1.26
C PHE A 109 3.84 -8.39 -0.17
N ARG A 110 3.61 -7.90 1.05
CA ARG A 110 3.17 -8.67 2.21
C ARG A 110 2.10 -7.91 2.97
N LEU A 111 1.09 -8.64 3.44
CA LEU A 111 0.24 -8.23 4.55
C LEU A 111 0.68 -9.02 5.78
N LEU A 112 0.86 -8.34 6.91
CA LEU A 112 1.20 -8.98 8.18
C LEU A 112 -0.03 -8.97 9.10
N PRO A 113 -0.85 -10.05 9.08
CA PRO A 113 -2.03 -10.12 9.92
C PRO A 113 -1.65 -10.23 11.40
N LYS A 114 -2.38 -9.49 12.23
CA LYS A 114 -2.30 -9.46 13.69
C LYS A 114 -3.68 -9.82 14.23
N GLU A 115 -3.79 -11.01 14.83
CA GLU A 115 -5.06 -11.68 15.09
C GLU A 115 -5.17 -12.25 16.52
N ASP A 116 -4.31 -11.82 17.45
CA ASP A 116 -4.37 -12.32 18.82
C ASP A 116 -5.56 -11.69 19.57
N PRO A 117 -6.65 -12.44 19.86
CA PRO A 117 -7.82 -11.90 20.52
C PRO A 117 -7.55 -11.49 21.97
N LEU A 118 -6.51 -12.03 22.61
CA LEU A 118 -6.17 -11.65 23.99
C LEU A 118 -5.59 -10.25 24.07
N LEU A 119 -4.96 -9.79 22.98
CA LEU A 119 -4.32 -8.49 22.90
C LEU A 119 -5.18 -7.46 22.17
N LEU A 120 -5.96 -7.88 21.17
CA LEU A 120 -6.54 -6.98 20.17
C LEU A 120 -8.05 -6.83 20.24
N LYS A 121 -8.75 -7.68 21.00
CA LYS A 121 -10.20 -7.68 21.02
C LYS A 121 -10.76 -6.37 21.60
N ASP A 122 -11.69 -5.78 20.86
CA ASP A 122 -12.46 -4.59 21.23
C ASP A 122 -11.60 -3.35 21.53
N LEU A 123 -10.35 -3.33 21.03
CA LEU A 123 -9.50 -2.14 21.09
C LEU A 123 -10.07 -1.02 20.22
N ASP A 124 -10.07 0.19 20.78
CA ASP A 124 -10.31 1.39 20.01
C ASP A 124 -9.06 1.85 19.24
N ILE A 125 -9.21 2.90 18.44
CA ILE A 125 -8.11 3.45 17.64
C ILE A 125 -6.97 3.96 18.53
N LYS A 126 -7.28 4.54 19.68
CA LYS A 126 -6.28 5.12 20.58
C LYS A 126 -5.44 4.02 21.21
N ASP A 127 -6.06 2.98 21.76
CA ASP A 127 -5.36 1.84 22.34
C ASP A 127 -4.49 1.13 21.30
N LEU A 128 -5.00 1.05 20.05
CA LEU A 128 -4.24 0.44 18.95
C LEU A 128 -2.99 1.25 18.59
N ARG A 129 -3.01 2.59 18.67
CA ARG A 129 -1.80 3.41 18.46
C ARG A 129 -0.70 3.03 19.44
N ASP A 130 -1.04 2.90 20.72
CA ASP A 130 -0.07 2.56 21.78
C ASP A 130 0.58 1.19 21.56
N ILE A 131 -0.19 0.20 21.08
CA ILE A 131 0.34 -1.11 20.72
C ILE A 131 1.27 -1.01 19.50
N CYS A 132 0.84 -0.32 18.45
CA CYS A 132 1.63 -0.18 17.22
C CYS A 132 2.97 0.52 17.48
N GLN A 133 2.99 1.55 18.34
CA GLN A 133 4.21 2.24 18.75
C GLN A 133 5.19 1.30 19.47
N LYS A 134 4.69 0.40 20.33
CA LYS A 134 5.52 -0.60 21.03
C LYS A 134 6.08 -1.64 20.07
N GLU A 135 5.31 -2.05 19.06
CA GLU A 135 5.71 -3.03 18.06
C GLU A 135 6.56 -2.44 16.91
N HIS A 136 6.68 -1.11 16.82
CA HIS A 136 7.34 -0.42 15.70
C HIS A 136 8.75 -0.93 15.39
N PRO A 137 9.67 -1.13 16.36
CA PRO A 137 11.01 -1.64 16.05
C PRO A 137 11.01 -3.00 15.35
N GLU A 138 10.12 -3.91 15.77
CA GLU A 138 9.97 -5.23 15.12
C GLU A 138 9.35 -5.09 13.72
N ALA A 139 8.42 -4.17 13.56
CA ALA A 139 7.78 -3.89 12.28
C ALA A 139 8.79 -3.35 11.24
N GLU A 140 9.67 -2.41 11.63
CA GLU A 140 10.71 -1.85 10.77
C GLU A 140 11.74 -2.89 10.28
N GLU A 141 12.04 -3.89 11.10
CA GLU A 141 12.91 -4.99 10.69
C GLU A 141 12.25 -5.86 9.61
N ARG A 142 10.95 -6.10 9.72
CA ARG A 142 10.21 -7.01 8.83
C ARG A 142 9.77 -6.39 7.51
N MET A 143 9.46 -5.10 7.49
CA MET A 143 8.79 -4.45 6.36
C MET A 143 9.26 -3.00 6.18
N ALA A 144 9.61 -2.61 4.97
CA ALA A 144 10.02 -1.23 4.67
C ALA A 144 8.90 -0.21 4.95
N GLY A 145 7.64 -0.60 4.66
CA GLY A 145 6.47 0.24 4.90
C GLY A 145 6.21 0.59 6.37
N ALA A 146 6.80 -0.13 7.34
CA ALA A 146 6.66 0.21 8.75
C ALA A 146 7.28 1.56 9.11
N SER A 147 8.28 2.03 8.35
CA SER A 147 8.88 3.36 8.51
C SER A 147 7.91 4.52 8.24
N PHE A 148 6.76 4.24 7.60
CA PHE A 148 5.70 5.23 7.43
C PHE A 148 4.86 5.43 8.68
N CYS A 149 4.96 4.54 9.68
CA CYS A 149 4.11 4.54 10.86
C CYS A 149 2.61 4.35 10.59
N PHE A 150 2.27 3.58 9.55
CA PHE A 150 0.89 3.24 9.19
C PHE A 150 0.58 1.75 9.31
N VAL A 151 -0.64 1.44 9.76
CA VAL A 151 -1.21 0.09 9.82
C VAL A 151 -2.63 0.09 9.24
N LEU A 152 -3.12 -1.09 8.88
CA LEU A 152 -4.52 -1.29 8.54
C LEU A 152 -5.29 -1.82 9.76
N VAL A 153 -6.57 -1.46 9.85
CA VAL A 153 -7.45 -1.88 10.95
C VAL A 153 -8.72 -2.50 10.38
N ALA A 154 -9.05 -3.69 10.88
CA ALA A 154 -10.29 -4.41 10.60
C ALA A 154 -11.08 -4.54 11.91
N ASP A 155 -11.88 -3.52 12.18
CA ASP A 155 -12.82 -3.50 13.28
C ASP A 155 -14.18 -4.08 12.88
N LYS A 156 -15.16 -3.98 13.78
CA LYS A 156 -16.50 -4.49 13.54
C LYS A 156 -17.15 -3.88 12.29
N ALA A 157 -17.02 -2.56 12.09
CA ALA A 157 -17.63 -1.89 10.95
C ALA A 157 -17.02 -2.35 9.62
N VAL A 158 -15.70 -2.55 9.59
CA VAL A 158 -14.99 -3.10 8.43
C VAL A 158 -15.46 -4.54 8.14
N LEU A 159 -15.45 -5.43 9.14
CA LEU A 159 -15.80 -6.84 8.93
C LEU A 159 -17.29 -7.03 8.59
N ASP A 160 -18.17 -6.28 9.23
CA ASP A 160 -19.60 -6.27 8.87
C ASP A 160 -19.81 -5.73 7.45
N GLY A 161 -19.00 -4.75 7.01
CA GLY A 161 -19.00 -4.24 5.64
C GLY A 161 -18.60 -5.31 4.63
N ILE A 162 -17.52 -6.05 4.89
CA ILE A 162 -17.07 -7.13 4.01
C ILE A 162 -18.15 -8.22 3.87
N ALA A 163 -18.85 -8.56 4.96
CA ALA A 163 -19.99 -9.47 4.93
C ALA A 163 -21.14 -8.99 4.01
N ARG A 164 -21.25 -7.67 3.79
CA ARG A 164 -22.21 -7.03 2.87
C ARG A 164 -21.64 -6.73 1.48
N ASN A 165 -20.43 -7.22 1.16
CA ASN A 165 -19.68 -6.89 -0.06
C ASN A 165 -19.26 -5.41 -0.17
N GLU A 166 -19.10 -4.73 0.97
CA GLU A 166 -18.46 -3.41 1.05
C GLU A 166 -16.97 -3.61 1.34
N PHE A 167 -16.14 -3.47 0.30
CA PHE A 167 -14.69 -3.73 0.39
C PHE A 167 -13.91 -2.50 0.84
N LEU A 168 -14.03 -2.20 2.13
CA LEU A 168 -13.40 -1.05 2.79
C LEU A 168 -12.44 -1.51 3.90
N VAL A 169 -11.42 -0.72 4.19
CA VAL A 169 -10.50 -0.91 5.31
C VAL A 169 -10.15 0.43 5.93
N LYS A 170 -9.75 0.44 7.21
CA LYS A 170 -9.22 1.63 7.87
C LYS A 170 -7.70 1.65 7.77
N ALA A 171 -7.12 2.80 7.46
CA ALA A 171 -5.68 3.05 7.59
C ALA A 171 -5.44 4.01 8.76
N LEU A 172 -4.54 3.62 9.66
CA LEU A 172 -4.24 4.33 10.90
C LEU A 172 -2.75 4.70 10.94
N GLY A 173 -2.47 5.99 11.06
CA GLY A 173 -1.17 6.52 11.46
C GLY A 173 -1.04 6.48 12.98
N TYR A 174 -0.10 5.69 13.48
CA TYR A 174 0.08 5.48 14.93
C TYR A 174 1.07 6.44 15.58
N ASP A 175 1.77 7.25 14.79
CA ASP A 175 2.60 8.37 15.28
C ASP A 175 1.90 9.73 15.12
N TRP A 176 0.58 9.75 14.93
CA TRP A 176 -0.19 10.99 14.86
C TRP A 176 -0.33 11.63 16.25
N GLU A 177 0.07 12.89 16.38
CA GLU A 177 0.21 13.59 17.68
C GLU A 177 -0.95 14.53 18.02
N GLY A 178 -2.05 14.54 17.25
CA GLY A 178 -3.22 15.37 17.58
C GLY A 178 -3.34 16.69 16.82
N HIS A 179 -2.40 16.98 15.91
CA HIS A 179 -2.39 18.23 15.16
C HIS A 179 -3.34 18.14 13.96
N ILE A 180 -4.59 18.54 14.15
CA ILE A 180 -5.65 18.51 13.10
C ILE A 180 -5.24 19.35 11.88
N GLU A 181 -4.49 20.43 12.09
CA GLU A 181 -3.93 21.30 11.05
C GLU A 181 -2.98 20.56 10.09
N ASP A 182 -2.40 19.43 10.52
CA ASP A 182 -1.48 18.61 9.72
C ASP A 182 -2.19 17.53 8.88
N GLY A 183 -3.54 17.53 8.82
CA GLY A 183 -4.31 16.69 7.90
C GLY A 183 -5.27 15.71 8.57
N GLY A 184 -6.13 16.21 9.47
CA GLY A 184 -7.26 15.46 10.01
C GLY A 184 -6.92 14.68 11.30
N TRP A 185 -7.47 13.46 11.44
CA TRP A 185 -7.43 12.69 12.70
C TRP A 185 -6.39 11.57 12.71
N GLY A 186 -5.50 11.53 11.72
CA GLY A 186 -4.46 10.51 11.61
C GLY A 186 -4.97 9.11 11.25
N TRP A 187 -6.21 8.99 10.79
CA TRP A 187 -6.75 7.76 10.21
C TRP A 187 -7.86 8.05 9.21
N VAL A 188 -8.09 7.13 8.27
CA VAL A 188 -9.12 7.24 7.24
C VAL A 188 -9.70 5.86 6.87
N ARG A 189 -10.88 5.84 6.25
CA ARG A 189 -11.40 4.66 5.54
C ARG A 189 -11.05 4.76 4.06
N LEU A 190 -10.67 3.66 3.43
CA LEU A 190 -10.42 3.59 2.00
C LEU A 190 -10.95 2.29 1.41
N GLU A 191 -11.19 2.30 0.10
CA GLU A 191 -11.44 1.08 -0.68
C GLU A 191 -10.20 0.20 -0.67
N THR A 192 -10.37 -1.10 -0.57
CA THR A 192 -9.26 -2.07 -0.57
C THR A 192 -8.39 -1.97 -1.84
N GLY A 193 -8.95 -1.46 -2.95
CA GLY A 193 -8.26 -1.23 -4.22
C GLY A 193 -7.26 -0.06 -4.23
N ARG A 194 -7.35 0.84 -3.24
CA ARG A 194 -6.49 2.03 -3.09
C ARG A 194 -5.24 1.79 -2.25
N LEU A 195 -4.99 0.55 -1.84
CA LEU A 195 -3.89 0.29 -0.92
C LEU A 195 -2.52 0.65 -1.50
N LEU A 196 -2.31 0.45 -2.80
CA LEU A 196 -1.09 0.89 -3.49
C LEU A 196 -0.98 2.42 -3.54
N GLU A 197 -2.08 3.13 -3.78
CA GLU A 197 -2.11 4.60 -3.78
C GLU A 197 -1.71 5.16 -2.41
N LEU A 198 -2.24 4.58 -1.34
CA LEU A 198 -1.87 4.96 0.03
C LEU A 198 -0.38 4.74 0.26
N TRP A 199 0.12 3.54 -0.07
CA TRP A 199 1.54 3.22 0.13
C TRP A 199 2.47 4.19 -0.62
N GLU A 200 2.13 4.56 -1.85
CA GLU A 200 2.91 5.53 -2.62
C GLU A 200 2.77 6.96 -2.14
N ALA A 201 1.58 7.38 -1.67
CA ALA A 201 1.40 8.69 -1.05
C ALA A 201 2.33 8.86 0.17
N LEU A 202 2.44 7.81 0.98
CA LEU A 202 3.33 7.77 2.14
C LEU A 202 4.81 7.81 1.71
N LEU A 203 5.19 7.04 0.69
CA LEU A 203 6.54 7.06 0.15
C LEU A 203 6.92 8.45 -0.36
N LEU A 204 6.07 9.07 -1.18
CA LEU A 204 6.32 10.39 -1.75
C LEU A 204 6.42 11.46 -0.67
N SER A 205 5.56 11.41 0.34
CA SER A 205 5.64 12.31 1.50
C SER A 205 7.01 12.21 2.17
N GLN A 206 7.52 11.00 2.38
CA GLN A 206 8.86 10.77 2.94
C GLN A 206 10.00 11.21 2.02
N LEU A 207 9.87 11.02 0.70
CA LEU A 207 10.87 11.46 -0.27
C LEU A 207 10.93 12.99 -0.41
N MET A 208 9.78 13.66 -0.26
CA MET A 208 9.64 15.11 -0.35
C MET A 208 9.84 15.84 0.98
N ASP A 209 10.02 15.10 2.09
CA ASP A 209 10.10 15.66 3.45
C ASP A 209 8.84 16.47 3.84
N ASN A 210 7.68 15.99 3.39
CA ASN A 210 6.37 16.57 3.70
C ASN A 210 5.66 15.72 4.76
N SER A 211 4.74 16.33 5.51
CA SER A 211 3.87 15.55 6.40
C SER A 211 3.00 14.58 5.59
N LYS A 212 3.12 13.30 5.93
CA LYS A 212 2.33 12.19 5.38
C LYS A 212 0.83 12.27 5.70
N TYR A 213 0.44 13.15 6.61
CA TYR A 213 -0.95 13.36 7.02
C TYR A 213 -1.68 14.36 6.13
N TYR A 214 -0.98 15.24 5.40
CA TYR A 214 -1.62 16.19 4.48
C TYR A 214 -2.52 15.52 3.45
N SER A 215 -2.12 14.35 2.95
CA SER A 215 -2.88 13.55 1.97
C SER A 215 -4.15 12.93 2.54
N LEU A 216 -4.27 12.88 3.88
CA LEU A 216 -5.40 12.32 4.62
C LEU A 216 -6.38 13.40 5.11
N GLY A 217 -6.18 14.65 4.68
CA GLY A 217 -6.94 15.81 5.13
C GLY A 217 -8.45 15.56 5.16
N PHE A 218 -9.04 15.81 6.33
CA PHE A 218 -10.47 15.74 6.56
C PHE A 218 -10.90 16.91 7.44
N GLU A 219 -11.84 17.70 6.95
CA GLU A 219 -12.45 18.80 7.69
C GLU A 219 -13.73 18.32 8.37
N GLY A 220 -13.69 18.16 9.68
CA GLY A 220 -14.85 17.73 10.45
C GLY A 220 -14.48 17.01 11.75
N PRO A 221 -15.48 16.67 12.58
CA PRO A 221 -15.27 15.88 13.79
C PRO A 221 -14.89 14.44 13.45
N GLU A 222 -14.05 13.81 14.28
CA GLU A 222 -13.52 12.45 14.05
C GLU A 222 -14.61 11.41 13.74
N ARG A 223 -15.76 11.50 14.43
CA ARG A 223 -16.89 10.58 14.24
C ARG A 223 -17.39 10.51 12.79
N ASP A 224 -17.18 11.57 12.01
CA ASP A 224 -17.64 11.64 10.62
C ASP A 224 -16.69 10.85 9.69
N LEU A 225 -15.48 10.49 10.14
CA LEU A 225 -14.59 9.58 9.43
C LEU A 225 -15.15 8.16 9.28
N GLU A 226 -16.12 7.78 10.11
CA GLU A 226 -16.83 6.52 9.95
C GLU A 226 -17.69 6.47 8.68
N THR A 227 -18.05 7.62 8.10
CA THR A 227 -18.81 7.69 6.84
C THR A 227 -18.02 8.31 5.70
N TYR A 228 -16.94 9.03 6.01
CA TYR A 228 -16.00 9.56 5.02
C TYR A 228 -15.18 8.46 4.36
N LEU A 229 -14.99 8.58 3.06
CA LEU A 229 -14.12 7.71 2.27
C LEU A 229 -12.97 8.54 1.70
N TRP A 230 -11.74 8.09 1.95
CA TRP A 230 -10.56 8.68 1.36
C TRP A 230 -10.52 8.40 -0.14
N ASN A 231 -10.55 9.47 -0.93
CA ASN A 231 -10.63 9.41 -2.39
C ASN A 231 -9.26 9.42 -3.08
N GLY A 232 -8.20 9.12 -2.35
CA GLY A 232 -6.82 9.15 -2.83
C GLY A 232 -6.15 10.51 -2.62
N ASP A 233 -4.84 10.53 -2.80
CA ASP A 233 -4.05 11.76 -2.80
C ASP A 233 -4.26 12.53 -4.11
N ILE A 234 -4.50 13.85 -4.03
CA ILE A 234 -4.81 14.69 -5.21
C ILE A 234 -3.70 14.71 -6.26
N PHE A 235 -2.47 14.38 -5.87
CA PHE A 235 -1.35 14.30 -6.78
C PHE A 235 -1.26 12.91 -7.44
N ILE A 236 -1.88 11.87 -6.87
CA ILE A 236 -1.80 10.49 -7.36
C ILE A 236 -2.99 10.18 -8.30
N PRO A 237 -2.75 9.62 -9.50
CA PRO A 237 -3.82 9.13 -10.36
C PRO A 237 -4.58 7.99 -9.67
N PRO A 238 -5.92 7.91 -9.82
CA PRO A 238 -6.70 6.83 -9.24
C PRO A 238 -6.32 5.49 -9.91
N LEU A 239 -5.94 4.52 -9.09
CA LEU A 239 -5.61 3.14 -9.44
C LEU A 239 -6.75 2.17 -9.16
N CYS A 240 -7.85 2.61 -8.54
CA CYS A 240 -9.05 1.79 -8.34
C CYS A 240 -9.49 1.05 -9.60
N ASP A 241 -9.35 1.67 -10.77
CA ASP A 241 -9.74 1.03 -12.03
C ASP A 241 -8.78 -0.08 -12.45
N CYS A 242 -7.49 0.02 -12.10
CA CYS A 242 -6.51 -1.06 -12.27
C CYS A 242 -6.67 -2.17 -11.22
N SER A 243 -7.35 -1.90 -10.11
CA SER A 243 -7.54 -2.84 -9.00
C SER A 243 -8.74 -3.80 -9.20
N LYS A 244 -9.65 -3.47 -10.12
CA LYS A 244 -10.84 -4.27 -10.43
C LYS A 244 -10.46 -5.40 -11.38
N ALA A 245 -10.83 -6.64 -11.03
CA ALA A 245 -10.84 -7.71 -12.03
C ALA A 245 -11.97 -7.41 -13.03
N GLU A 246 -11.65 -7.16 -14.29
CA GLU A 246 -12.67 -7.12 -15.34
C GLU A 246 -13.36 -8.49 -15.38
N MET A 247 -14.61 -8.58 -14.92
CA MET A 247 -15.49 -9.62 -15.44
C MET A 247 -15.73 -9.26 -16.90
N ALA A 248 -15.27 -10.11 -17.82
CA ALA A 248 -15.46 -9.91 -19.25
C ALA A 248 -16.95 -9.73 -19.57
N ASP A 249 -17.39 -8.49 -19.77
CA ASP A 249 -18.66 -8.17 -20.41
C ASP A 249 -18.43 -8.18 -21.94
N PRO A 250 -19.06 -9.10 -22.70
CA PRO A 250 -18.88 -9.20 -24.15
C PRO A 250 -19.42 -7.99 -24.93
N LEU A 251 -20.17 -7.07 -24.32
CA LEU A 251 -20.96 -6.08 -25.07
C LEU A 251 -20.45 -4.64 -25.05
N THR A 252 -19.39 -4.32 -24.31
CA THR A 252 -18.80 -2.97 -24.30
C THR A 252 -17.51 -2.90 -25.12
N VAL A 253 -17.65 -2.94 -26.44
CA VAL A 253 -16.57 -2.61 -27.39
C VAL A 253 -16.63 -1.12 -27.73
N SER A 254 -15.97 -0.30 -26.91
CA SER A 254 -15.23 0.93 -27.29
C SER A 254 -14.78 1.58 -25.98
N VAL A 255 -13.54 1.48 -25.51
CA VAL A 255 -12.26 1.75 -26.13
C VAL A 255 -11.24 0.80 -25.48
N ARG A 256 -10.58 -0.06 -26.27
CA ARG A 256 -9.62 -1.06 -25.77
C ARG A 256 -8.19 -0.74 -26.21
N PRO A 257 -7.20 -0.93 -25.33
CA PRO A 257 -5.98 -1.65 -25.70
C PRO A 257 -5.88 -2.96 -24.90
N TRP A 258 -6.27 -4.06 -25.57
CA TRP A 258 -5.63 -5.37 -25.60
C TRP A 258 -4.96 -5.88 -24.31
N PHE A 259 -5.75 -6.55 -23.47
CA PHE A 259 -5.26 -7.61 -22.59
C PHE A 259 -5.69 -8.97 -23.14
N THR A 260 -4.73 -9.81 -23.48
CA THR A 260 -4.93 -11.26 -23.64
C THR A 260 -3.99 -11.96 -22.67
N PHE A 261 -4.54 -12.46 -21.56
CA PHE A 261 -3.87 -13.46 -20.73
C PHE A 261 -3.91 -14.80 -21.48
N ASN A 262 -2.80 -15.20 -22.08
CA ASN A 262 -2.63 -16.58 -22.52
C ASN A 262 -2.19 -17.43 -21.33
N HIS A 263 -3.16 -18.01 -20.63
CA HIS A 263 -2.93 -19.25 -19.90
C HIS A 263 -3.02 -20.40 -20.91
N GLN A 264 -1.87 -20.94 -21.31
CA GLN A 264 -1.82 -22.33 -21.75
C GLN A 264 -0.99 -23.12 -20.75
N LEU A 265 -1.73 -23.90 -19.95
CA LEU A 265 -1.25 -25.09 -19.27
C LEU A 265 -0.77 -26.10 -20.31
N ARG A 266 0.48 -26.52 -20.18
CA ARG A 266 0.92 -27.91 -20.38
C ARG A 266 2.08 -28.20 -19.45
#